data_AF-A0A8T3U3X6-F1
#
_entry.id   AF-A0A8T3U3X6-F1
#
_cell.length_a   1.000
_cell.length_b   1.000
_cell.length_c   1.000
_cell.angle_alpha   90.00
_cell.angle_beta   90.00
_cell.angle_gamma   90.00
#
_symmetry.space_group_name_H-M   'P 1'
#
loop_
_entity.id
_entity.type
_entity.pdbx_description
1 polymer ?
#
loop_
_entity_poly.entity_id
_entity_poly.type
_entity_poly.pdbx_seq_one_letter_code
_entity_poly.pdbx_strand_id
1 'polypeptide(L)'
;MRNYFGKKVIYFVVQIIILIIVVVVLKVNRGFNKYNYSNYNNMTQEQRQAEAQKRLLEIVGKYRKAQLEEFYKEANTRDWAVVADINIRSKFYKIVLDIYKNEKLDKQDKAFLSGFIEGILEYDEGIDDAKDLKAEMQAAIK
;
A
#
# COMPACT_ATOMS: atom_id res chain seq x y z
N MET A 1 -17.55 -24.69 1.40
CA MET A 1 -16.60 -23.92 2.24
C MET A 1 -15.39 -23.47 1.39
N ARG A 2 -15.61 -22.55 0.44
CA ARG A 2 -14.56 -21.99 -0.43
C ARG A 2 -14.48 -20.50 -0.12
N ASN A 3 -13.27 -19.94 0.00
CA ASN A 3 -12.92 -18.53 0.23
C ASN A 3 -12.58 -18.05 1.65
N TYR A 4 -12.68 -18.87 2.71
CA TYR A 4 -12.23 -18.40 4.04
C TYR A 4 -10.70 -18.39 4.19
N PHE A 5 -10.00 -19.35 3.57
CA PHE A 5 -8.53 -19.41 3.61
C PHE A 5 -7.88 -18.32 2.75
N GLY A 6 -8.33 -18.12 1.50
CA GLY A 6 -7.79 -17.08 0.62
C GLY A 6 -7.95 -15.65 1.19
N LYS A 7 -9.11 -15.34 1.79
CA LYS A 7 -9.34 -14.05 2.46
C LYS A 7 -8.41 -13.83 3.65
N LYS A 8 -8.13 -14.86 4.45
CA LYS A 8 -7.18 -14.77 5.57
C LYS A 8 -5.75 -14.52 5.07
N VAL A 9 -5.30 -15.22 4.02
CA VAL A 9 -3.95 -15.04 3.46
C VAL A 9 -3.75 -13.64 2.89
N ILE A 10 -4.71 -13.13 2.10
CA ILE A 10 -4.64 -11.76 1.56
C ILE A 10 -4.61 -10.72 2.68
N TYR A 11 -5.45 -10.91 3.71
CA TYR A 11 -5.43 -10.04 4.88
C TYR A 11 -4.04 -10.03 5.53
N PHE A 12 -3.45 -11.19 5.82
CA PHE A 12 -2.09 -11.32 6.38
C PHE A 12 -1.02 -10.63 5.52
N VAL A 13 -1.07 -10.77 4.20
CA VAL A 13 -0.14 -10.10 3.29
C VAL A 13 -0.24 -8.58 3.42
N VAL A 14 -1.44 -8.03 3.35
CA VAL A 14 -1.67 -6.57 3.50
C VAL A 14 -1.21 -6.07 4.88
N GLN A 15 -1.40 -6.88 5.94
CA GLN A 15 -0.91 -6.55 7.28
C GLN A 15 0.63 -6.40 7.32
N ILE A 16 1.36 -7.24 6.59
CA ILE A 16 2.83 -7.20 6.53
C ILE A 16 3.31 -6.02 5.70
N ILE A 17 2.68 -5.76 4.55
CA ILE A 17 2.97 -4.58 3.72
C ILE A 17 2.88 -3.30 4.56
N ILE A 18 1.81 -3.18 5.35
CA ILE A 18 1.64 -2.04 6.23
C ILE A 18 2.73 -1.96 7.32
N LEU A 19 3.14 -3.08 7.91
CA LEU A 19 4.24 -3.08 8.89
C LEU A 19 5.54 -2.54 8.31
N ILE A 20 5.85 -2.81 7.04
CA ILE A 20 7.07 -2.31 6.39
C ILE A 20 6.98 -0.82 6.14
N ILE A 21 5.85 -0.33 5.63
CA ILE A 21 5.61 1.11 5.42
C ILE A 21 5.96 1.88 6.70
N VAL A 22 5.48 1.38 7.83
CA VAL A 22 5.74 1.95 9.14
C VAL A 22 7.22 1.96 9.44
N VAL A 23 7.91 0.84 9.31
CA VAL A 23 9.34 0.73 9.59
C VAL A 23 10.15 1.67 8.70
N VAL A 24 9.82 1.76 7.41
CA VAL A 24 10.48 2.64 6.43
C VAL A 24 10.26 4.11 6.78
N VAL A 25 9.02 4.52 7.05
CA VAL A 25 8.70 5.89 7.48
C VAL A 25 9.40 6.24 8.79
N LEU A 26 9.41 5.33 9.77
CA LEU A 26 10.12 5.52 11.05
C LEU A 26 11.64 5.67 10.84
N LYS A 27 12.24 4.91 9.93
CA LYS A 27 13.67 4.97 9.61
C LYS A 27 14.05 6.31 8.96
N VAL A 28 13.20 6.83 8.07
CA VAL A 28 13.39 8.15 7.43
C VAL A 28 13.15 9.31 8.41
N ASN A 29 12.29 9.13 9.41
CA ASN A 29 11.89 10.15 10.39
C ASN A 29 12.73 10.23 11.68
N ARG A 30 14.01 9.82 11.70
CA ARG A 30 14.91 10.00 12.88
C ARG A 30 15.00 11.46 13.42
N GLY A 31 14.46 12.44 12.70
CA GLY A 31 14.40 13.85 13.11
C GLY A 31 13.03 14.49 13.33
N PHE A 32 11.86 13.80 13.22
CA PHE A 32 10.57 14.53 13.34
C PHE A 32 9.47 13.80 14.15
N ASN A 33 9.11 14.47 15.25
CA ASN A 33 7.98 14.36 16.18
C ASN A 33 7.82 13.13 17.10
N LYS A 34 8.36 13.31 18.31
CA LYS A 34 8.09 12.56 19.57
C LYS A 34 6.58 12.34 19.85
N TYR A 35 5.71 13.19 19.31
CA TYR A 35 4.25 13.10 19.46
C TYR A 35 3.59 12.01 18.59
N ASN A 36 4.04 11.79 17.35
CA ASN A 36 3.52 10.69 16.50
C ASN A 36 4.09 9.33 16.94
N TYR A 37 5.33 9.32 17.43
CA TYR A 37 6.01 8.10 17.89
C TYR A 37 5.36 7.49 19.15
N SER A 38 4.94 8.34 20.10
CA SER A 38 4.26 7.92 21.33
C SER A 38 2.89 7.30 21.06
N ASN A 39 2.10 7.91 20.15
CA ASN A 39 0.79 7.37 19.78
C ASN A 39 0.90 6.04 19.02
N TYR A 40 1.89 5.91 18.13
CA TYR A 40 2.06 4.71 17.30
C TYR A 40 2.43 3.45 18.10
N ASN A 41 3.24 3.60 19.15
CA ASN A 41 3.59 2.51 20.05
C ASN A 41 2.42 2.09 20.96
N ASN A 42 1.48 3.00 21.21
CA ASN A 42 0.28 2.74 22.00
C ASN A 42 -0.91 2.25 21.14
N MET A 43 -0.79 2.29 19.81
CA MET A 43 -1.80 1.81 18.89
C MET A 43 -1.76 0.28 18.74
N THR A 44 -2.94 -0.33 18.69
CA THR A 44 -3.07 -1.75 18.32
C THR A 44 -2.64 -1.95 16.87
N GLN A 45 -2.31 -3.19 16.52
CA GLN A 45 -1.95 -3.54 15.14
C GLN A 45 -3.06 -3.16 14.13
N GLU A 46 -4.33 -3.31 14.50
CA GLU A 46 -5.48 -2.93 13.67
C GLU A 46 -5.55 -1.41 13.45
N GLN A 47 -5.33 -0.62 14.51
CA GLN A 47 -5.32 0.85 14.40
C GLN A 47 -4.20 1.33 13.49
N ARG A 48 -3.01 0.71 13.60
CA ARG A 48 -1.88 0.98 12.71
C ARG A 48 -2.20 0.67 11.25
N GLN A 49 -2.96 -0.39 11.01
CA GLN A 49 -3.43 -0.76 9.68
C GLN A 49 -4.43 0.21 9.10
N ALA A 50 -5.44 0.59 9.90
CA ALA A 50 -6.43 1.56 9.49
C ALA A 50 -5.78 2.92 9.13
N GLU A 51 -4.79 3.37 9.92
CA GLU A 51 -4.09 4.62 9.67
C GLU A 51 -3.24 4.57 8.40
N ALA A 52 -2.51 3.48 8.17
CA ALA A 52 -1.73 3.31 6.94
C ALA A 52 -2.63 3.21 5.70
N GLN A 53 -3.73 2.46 5.78
CA GLN A 53 -4.71 2.38 4.68
C GLN A 53 -5.32 3.75 4.39
N LYS A 54 -5.73 4.48 5.42
CA LYS A 54 -6.24 5.84 5.29
C LYS A 54 -5.21 6.76 4.63
N ARG A 55 -3.96 6.74 5.09
CA ARG A 55 -2.89 7.56 4.52
C ARG A 55 -2.63 7.25 3.05
N LEU A 56 -2.59 5.96 2.69
CA LEU A 56 -2.47 5.53 1.29
C LEU A 56 -3.60 6.09 0.44
N LEU A 57 -4.85 5.98 0.91
CA LEU A 57 -6.02 6.47 0.20
C LEU A 57 -6.08 8.00 0.13
N GLU A 58 -5.57 8.73 1.14
CA GLU A 58 -5.42 10.18 1.09
C GLU A 58 -4.43 10.59 -0.03
N ILE A 59 -3.28 9.93 -0.12
CA ILE A 59 -2.28 10.20 -1.16
C ILE A 59 -2.86 9.87 -2.54
N VAL A 60 -3.44 8.67 -2.71
CA VAL A 60 -4.03 8.26 -4.00
C VAL A 60 -5.20 9.16 -4.39
N GLY A 61 -6.08 9.48 -3.44
CA GLY A 61 -7.22 10.37 -3.67
C GLY A 61 -6.81 11.80 -4.00
N LYS A 62 -5.67 12.27 -3.51
CA LYS A 62 -5.11 13.59 -3.85
C LYS A 62 -4.65 13.66 -5.31
N TYR A 63 -3.92 12.64 -5.79
CA TYR A 63 -3.26 12.71 -7.10
C TYR A 63 -4.03 12.00 -8.22
N ARG A 64 -4.81 10.96 -7.92
CA ARG A 64 -5.47 10.09 -8.92
C ARG A 64 -6.91 9.72 -8.53
N LYS A 65 -7.69 10.69 -8.03
CA LYS A 65 -9.09 10.49 -7.58
C LYS A 65 -9.96 9.76 -8.61
N ALA A 66 -9.93 10.19 -9.88
CA ALA A 66 -10.77 9.62 -10.93
C ALA A 66 -10.43 8.13 -11.18
N GLN A 67 -9.15 7.80 -11.29
CA GLN A 67 -8.69 6.42 -11.47
C GLN A 67 -9.03 5.54 -10.26
N LEU A 68 -8.96 6.09 -9.04
CA LEU A 68 -9.35 5.37 -7.83
C LEU A 68 -10.85 5.03 -7.84
N GLU A 69 -11.70 5.97 -8.25
CA GLU A 69 -13.15 5.73 -8.37
C GLU A 69 -13.48 4.73 -9.48
N GLU A 70 -12.77 4.77 -10.60
CA GLU A 70 -12.90 3.77 -11.68
C GLU A 70 -12.50 2.37 -11.19
N PHE A 71 -11.37 2.27 -10.48
CA PHE A 71 -10.94 1.03 -9.85
C PHE A 71 -12.01 0.47 -8.92
N TYR A 72 -12.63 1.28 -8.06
CA TYR A 72 -13.67 0.80 -7.14
C TYR A 72 -14.94 0.33 -7.84
N LYS A 73 -15.31 0.96 -8.96
CA LYS A 73 -16.44 0.48 -9.78
C LYS A 73 -16.13 -0.89 -10.38
N GLU A 74 -14.93 -1.07 -10.91
CA GLU A 74 -14.51 -2.35 -11.50
C GLU A 74 -14.36 -3.45 -10.46
N ALA A 75 -13.75 -3.14 -9.32
CA ALA A 75 -13.53 -4.09 -8.24
C ALA A 75 -14.83 -4.46 -7.49
N ASN A 76 -15.92 -3.71 -7.71
CA ASN A 76 -17.18 -3.84 -7.00
C ASN A 76 -17.02 -3.80 -5.47
N THR A 77 -16.08 -2.98 -5.00
CA THR A 77 -15.79 -2.76 -3.57
C THR A 77 -15.11 -1.39 -3.37
N ARG A 78 -15.26 -0.81 -2.18
CA ARG A 78 -14.57 0.41 -1.76
C ARG A 78 -13.27 0.14 -1.01
N ASP A 79 -12.92 -1.12 -0.82
CA ASP A 79 -11.73 -1.56 -0.13
C ASP A 79 -10.83 -2.32 -1.11
N TRP A 80 -9.70 -1.70 -1.46
CA TRP A 80 -8.73 -2.30 -2.38
C TRP A 80 -8.06 -3.54 -1.79
N ALA A 81 -7.93 -3.62 -0.47
CA ALA A 81 -7.19 -4.67 0.23
C ALA A 81 -7.93 -6.02 0.19
N VAL A 82 -9.25 -6.01 -0.01
CA VAL A 82 -10.06 -7.25 -0.12
C VAL A 82 -10.17 -7.76 -1.56
N VAL A 83 -9.61 -7.06 -2.54
CA VAL A 83 -9.65 -7.46 -3.95
C VAL A 83 -8.76 -8.67 -4.15
N ALA A 84 -9.38 -9.84 -4.30
CA ALA A 84 -8.65 -11.10 -4.44
C ALA A 84 -8.06 -11.32 -5.84
N ASP A 85 -8.74 -10.83 -6.89
CA ASP A 85 -8.28 -10.96 -8.26
C ASP A 85 -7.08 -10.06 -8.50
N ILE A 86 -5.92 -10.67 -8.77
CA ILE A 86 -4.67 -9.96 -9.01
C ILE A 86 -4.74 -9.04 -10.24
N ASN A 87 -5.51 -9.39 -11.28
CA ASN A 87 -5.63 -8.55 -12.48
C ASN A 87 -6.32 -7.23 -12.15
N ILE A 88 -7.30 -7.27 -11.25
CA ILE A 88 -8.00 -6.08 -10.75
C ILE A 88 -7.12 -5.35 -9.73
N ARG A 89 -6.56 -6.06 -8.73
CA ARG A 89 -5.71 -5.47 -7.68
C ARG A 89 -4.47 -4.79 -8.24
N SER A 90 -3.87 -5.35 -9.28
CA SER A 90 -2.72 -4.76 -10.00
C SER A 90 -3.02 -3.39 -10.60
N LYS A 91 -4.29 -3.05 -10.88
CA LYS A 91 -4.65 -1.70 -11.33
C LYS A 91 -4.45 -0.67 -10.22
N PHE A 92 -4.82 -1.01 -8.99
CA PHE A 92 -4.55 -0.15 -7.84
C PHE A 92 -3.04 0.05 -7.62
N TYR A 93 -2.27 -1.04 -7.73
CA TYR A 93 -0.80 -1.01 -7.65
C TYR A 93 -0.17 -0.11 -8.72
N LYS A 94 -0.68 -0.17 -9.96
CA LYS A 94 -0.25 0.74 -11.04
C LYS A 94 -0.56 2.20 -10.74
N ILE A 95 -1.72 2.51 -10.16
CA ILE A 95 -2.05 3.88 -9.73
C ILE A 95 -1.02 4.39 -8.71
N VAL A 96 -0.68 3.56 -7.71
CA VAL A 96 0.30 3.94 -6.70
C VAL A 96 1.70 4.14 -7.30
N LEU A 97 2.13 3.24 -8.19
CA LEU A 97 3.42 3.32 -8.87
C LEU A 97 3.51 4.56 -9.77
N ASP A 98 2.44 4.90 -10.49
CA ASP A 98 2.37 6.10 -11.32
C ASP A 98 2.56 7.38 -10.48
N ILE A 99 1.88 7.47 -9.33
CA ILE A 99 2.06 8.58 -8.39
C ILE A 99 3.51 8.65 -7.91
N TYR A 100 4.08 7.52 -7.49
CA TYR A 100 5.44 7.45 -6.99
C TYR A 100 6.49 7.95 -8.01
N LYS A 101 6.31 7.61 -9.29
CA LYS A 101 7.24 7.96 -10.37
C LYS A 101 7.07 9.39 -10.87
N ASN A 102 5.82 9.87 -10.96
CA ASN A 102 5.50 11.05 -11.76
C ASN A 102 5.13 12.28 -10.92
N GLU A 103 4.76 12.11 -9.65
CA GLU A 103 4.36 13.24 -8.80
C GLU A 103 5.53 13.82 -7.99
N LYS A 104 5.47 15.13 -7.76
CA LYS A 104 6.43 15.82 -6.87
C LYS A 104 6.02 15.60 -5.41
N LEU A 105 6.36 14.43 -4.89
CA LEU A 105 6.06 14.02 -3.51
C LEU A 105 7.00 14.68 -2.51
N ASP A 106 6.48 14.99 -1.32
CA ASP A 106 7.35 15.31 -0.19
C ASP A 106 8.10 14.06 0.29
N LYS A 107 9.09 14.25 1.17
CA LYS A 107 9.94 13.15 1.65
C LYS A 107 9.14 12.05 2.36
N GLN A 108 8.06 12.40 3.04
CA GLN A 108 7.27 11.45 3.82
C GLN A 108 6.35 10.63 2.92
N ASP A 109 5.61 11.28 2.03
CA ASP A 109 4.76 10.59 1.06
C ASP A 109 5.60 9.71 0.13
N LYS A 110 6.78 10.19 -0.31
CA LYS A 110 7.70 9.36 -1.11
C LYS A 110 8.19 8.14 -0.34
N ALA A 111 8.62 8.29 0.90
CA ALA A 111 9.06 7.16 1.74
C ALA A 111 7.93 6.18 2.04
N PHE A 112 6.72 6.70 2.31
CA PHE A 112 5.52 5.91 2.56
C PHE A 112 5.15 5.04 1.35
N LEU A 113 5.10 5.65 0.15
CA LEU A 113 4.81 4.91 -1.08
C LEU A 113 5.94 3.93 -1.45
N SER A 114 7.20 4.29 -1.20
CA SER A 114 8.34 3.35 -1.37
C SER A 114 8.16 2.11 -0.51
N GLY A 115 7.87 2.27 0.79
CA GLY A 115 7.64 1.15 1.70
C GLY A 115 6.41 0.31 1.33
N PHE A 116 5.40 0.93 0.72
CA PHE A 116 4.24 0.20 0.21
C PHE A 116 4.62 -0.68 -0.99
N ILE A 117 5.39 -0.13 -1.94
CA ILE A 117 5.87 -0.87 -3.12
C ILE A 117 6.83 -2.00 -2.70
N GLU A 118 7.76 -1.73 -1.78
CA GLU A 118 8.64 -2.75 -1.18
C GLU A 118 7.83 -3.88 -0.56
N GLY A 119 6.80 -3.55 0.23
CA GLY A 119 5.96 -4.56 0.84
C GLY A 119 5.23 -5.43 -0.19
N ILE A 120 4.72 -4.86 -1.28
CA ILE A 120 4.10 -5.64 -2.36
C ILE A 120 5.13 -6.63 -2.94
N LEU A 121 6.33 -6.16 -3.24
CA LEU A 121 7.38 -6.97 -3.86
C LEU A 121 7.86 -8.11 -2.97
N GLU A 122 7.88 -7.90 -1.65
CA GLU A 122 8.35 -8.89 -0.69
C GLU A 122 7.28 -9.89 -0.26
N TYR A 123 6.00 -9.47 -0.16
CA TYR A 123 4.98 -10.25 0.53
C TYR A 123 3.70 -10.54 -0.26
N ASP A 124 3.39 -9.82 -1.33
CA ASP A 124 2.24 -10.18 -2.16
C ASP A 124 2.62 -11.22 -3.20
N GLU A 125 2.49 -12.51 -2.85
CA GLU A 125 2.74 -13.64 -3.75
C GLU A 125 1.99 -13.51 -5.09
N GLY A 126 0.83 -12.85 -5.11
CA GLY A 126 0.08 -12.61 -6.33
C GLY A 126 0.84 -11.75 -7.35
N ILE A 127 1.81 -10.94 -6.93
CA ILE A 127 2.58 -10.08 -7.85
C ILE A 127 3.41 -10.88 -8.85
N ASP A 128 3.69 -12.17 -8.58
CA ASP A 128 4.39 -13.07 -9.51
C ASP A 128 3.59 -13.36 -10.78
N ASP A 129 2.27 -13.27 -10.71
CA ASP A 129 1.38 -13.39 -11.87
C ASP A 129 1.35 -12.09 -12.71
N ALA A 130 1.78 -10.97 -12.14
CA ALA A 130 1.84 -9.65 -12.79
C ALA A 130 3.30 -9.22 -13.09
N LYS A 131 4.05 -10.08 -13.78
CA LYS A 131 5.51 -9.97 -13.99
C LYS A 131 5.99 -8.61 -14.48
N ASP A 132 5.31 -8.01 -15.45
CA ASP A 132 5.70 -6.70 -16.00
C ASP A 132 5.59 -5.59 -14.94
N LEU A 133 4.51 -5.62 -14.15
CA LEU A 133 4.32 -4.68 -13.05
C LEU A 133 5.35 -4.90 -11.94
N LYS A 134 5.64 -6.17 -11.61
CA LYS A 134 6.69 -6.52 -10.65
C LYS A 134 8.04 -5.93 -11.06
N ALA A 135 8.43 -6.12 -12.32
CA ALA A 135 9.68 -5.61 -12.87
C ALA A 135 9.71 -4.06 -12.85
N GLU A 136 8.61 -3.42 -13.21
CA GLU A 136 8.50 -1.95 -13.17
C GLU A 136 8.64 -1.39 -11.74
N MET A 137 7.99 -2.03 -10.77
CA MET A 137 8.11 -1.68 -9.36
C MET A 137 9.54 -1.84 -8.86
N GLN A 138 10.20 -2.97 -9.16
CA GLN A 138 11.59 -3.22 -8.80
C GLN A 138 12.55 -2.18 -9.41
N ALA A 139 12.29 -1.73 -10.63
CA ALA A 139 13.08 -0.70 -11.27
C ALA A 139 12.87 0.69 -10.63
N ALA A 140 11.68 0.96 -10.10
CA ALA A 140 11.33 2.25 -9.52
C ALA A 140 11.94 2.49 -8.14
N ILE A 141 12.11 1.44 -7.33
CA ILE A 141 12.64 1.54 -5.96
C ILE A 141 14.15 1.26 -5.83
N LYS A 142 14.84 1.01 -6.95
CA LYS A 142 16.31 0.90 -7.02
C LYS A 142 16.98 2.27 -6.93
#